data_AF-A0A961BHB3-F1
#
_entry.id   AF-A0A961BHB3-F1
#
_cell.length_a   1.000
_cell.length_b   1.000
_cell.length_c   1.000
_cell.angle_alpha   90.00
_cell.angle_beta   90.00
_cell.angle_gamma   90.00
#
_symmetry.space_group_name_H-M   'P 1'
#
loop_
_entity.id
_entity.type
_entity.pdbx_description
1 polymer ?
#
loop_
_entity_poly.entity_id
_entity_poly.type
_entity_poly.pdbx_seq_one_letter_code
_entity_poly.pdbx_strand_id
1 'polypeptide(L)'
;MTRWCHSIHRVPAFLPAVALTLSFGLIGLAQEKDGGKDDRIALVEGAIKSTVDSQKEGLARVVGEILTTTKAPEDKRPALEAAAAKAVSGFEERTRQQMEKVYRKLQKEAGGSPPGAVQVYEEHWVVYREEKAGTQVPPEQTAWLEDLQRILSREEYALWDAEMAKRRKSVEEALEAYVQESADKNVVERRQQMERRVDDLVIETGFPKEKIDALKNAVAEVAEKSRQPSADIAREFGGIFARNAYLGMYPNVLEVFRAGSNRFPGMEKSLAEVSTVDMDDAVRNTLSAAEYATWEKAKNEAKNRLEKAIGDYLDRLVDARRLERKSDLERQVERLVGGLPVDEKRAKVLREGIDGVVEASLKAWREGQEKPVRTFVKSSGNSEEEILDYLEQGSVRFNQESESGESSAAAIEEAAFEKLLASQLTAEERKRWKSVESDRIQRRAKAMAMVAVSEVDRSVRLTPGQRGQLEPLLVTVLEEYLPFVEDQENFGYMLQNSEGLLVFLQGIPSEKVKEIIHPNQKKQWDQAGSRYSGWWQNMEAVRKAAGKH
;
A
#
# COMPACT_ATOMS: atom_id res chain seq x y z
N MET A 1 7.01 23.66 -2.56
CA MET A 1 6.24 22.39 -2.61
C MET A 1 5.35 22.22 -3.86
N THR A 2 5.21 23.21 -4.76
CA THR A 2 4.30 23.17 -5.92
C THR A 2 4.91 22.67 -7.25
N ARG A 3 6.14 22.13 -7.26
CA ARG A 3 6.80 21.63 -8.49
C ARG A 3 6.73 20.11 -8.71
N TRP A 4 6.21 19.33 -7.76
CA TRP A 4 6.25 17.86 -7.84
C TRP A 4 5.02 17.24 -8.56
N CYS A 5 3.88 17.94 -8.63
CA CYS A 5 2.65 17.37 -9.21
C CYS A 5 2.51 17.50 -10.75
N HIS A 6 3.48 18.09 -11.47
CA HIS A 6 3.33 18.34 -12.92
C HIS A 6 4.10 17.37 -13.85
N SER A 7 4.82 16.36 -13.33
CA SER A 7 5.63 15.47 -14.19
C SER A 7 4.99 14.12 -14.55
N ILE A 8 3.77 13.80 -14.08
CA ILE A 8 3.17 12.46 -14.29
C ILE A 8 2.32 12.37 -15.58
N HIS A 9 2.00 13.49 -16.26
CA HIS A 9 1.05 13.48 -17.39
C HIS A 9 1.64 13.40 -18.81
N ARG A 10 2.89 12.95 -19.01
CA ARG A 10 3.47 12.89 -20.37
C ARG A 10 4.35 11.66 -20.67
N VAL A 11 3.88 10.44 -20.42
CA VAL A 11 4.42 9.24 -21.11
C VAL A 11 3.33 8.16 -21.27
N PRO A 12 2.90 7.78 -22.49
CA PRO A 12 1.93 6.69 -22.72
C PRO A 12 2.46 5.26 -22.44
N ALA A 13 3.70 5.11 -21.98
CA ALA A 13 4.41 3.83 -21.86
C ALA A 13 4.19 3.08 -20.52
N PHE A 14 3.27 3.53 -19.67
CA PHE A 14 3.17 3.08 -18.27
C PHE A 14 2.24 1.88 -18.00
N LEU A 15 1.39 1.47 -18.94
CA LEU A 15 0.35 0.45 -18.72
C LEU A 15 0.87 -0.98 -18.37
N PRO A 16 1.93 -1.52 -19.00
CA PRO A 16 2.41 -2.88 -18.68
C PRO A 16 3.04 -3.02 -17.28
N ALA A 17 3.76 -1.99 -16.83
CA ALA A 17 4.36 -1.95 -15.49
C ALA A 17 3.27 -1.85 -14.43
N VAL A 18 2.16 -1.17 -14.74
CA VAL A 18 0.97 -1.11 -13.90
C VAL A 18 0.30 -2.47 -13.78
N ALA A 19 0.26 -3.32 -14.81
CA ALA A 19 -0.32 -4.67 -14.69
C ALA A 19 0.46 -5.59 -13.74
N LEU A 20 1.81 -5.62 -13.81
CA LEU A 20 2.63 -6.36 -12.83
C LEU A 20 2.48 -5.76 -11.43
N THR A 21 2.52 -4.43 -11.31
CA THR A 21 2.36 -3.74 -10.03
C THR A 21 0.96 -3.96 -9.44
N LEU A 22 -0.08 -4.05 -10.28
CA LEU A 22 -1.44 -4.39 -9.87
C LEU A 22 -1.51 -5.86 -9.46
N SER A 23 -0.86 -6.80 -10.13
CA SER A 23 -0.82 -8.19 -9.68
C SER A 23 -0.16 -8.33 -8.31
N PHE A 24 0.92 -7.58 -8.03
CA PHE A 24 1.58 -7.57 -6.71
C PHE A 24 0.83 -6.76 -5.65
N GLY A 25 0.23 -5.62 -6.03
CA GLY A 25 -0.61 -4.79 -5.16
C GLY A 25 -1.92 -5.47 -4.81
N LEU A 26 -2.50 -6.23 -5.74
CA LEU A 26 -3.66 -7.09 -5.51
C LEU A 26 -3.30 -8.22 -4.53
N ILE A 27 -2.13 -8.84 -4.64
CA ILE A 27 -1.65 -9.82 -3.64
C ILE A 27 -1.48 -9.16 -2.27
N GLY A 28 -0.94 -7.94 -2.18
CA GLY A 28 -0.91 -7.14 -0.94
C GLY A 28 -2.31 -6.86 -0.39
N LEU A 29 -3.28 -6.53 -1.25
CA LEU A 29 -4.67 -6.35 -0.86
C LEU A 29 -5.36 -7.65 -0.40
N ALA A 30 -4.93 -8.82 -0.89
CA ALA A 30 -5.35 -10.12 -0.33
C ALA A 30 -4.69 -10.45 1.01
N GLN A 31 -3.56 -9.81 1.35
CA GLN A 31 -2.90 -9.92 2.65
C GLN A 31 -3.57 -9.06 3.73
N GLU A 32 -4.29 -8.01 3.33
CA GLU A 32 -4.80 -6.97 4.24
C GLU A 32 -6.27 -7.15 4.68
N LYS A 33 -6.99 -8.22 4.30
CA LYS A 33 -8.42 -8.37 4.67
C LYS A 33 -8.90 -9.73 5.19
N ASP A 34 -9.88 -9.63 6.11
CA ASP A 34 -10.89 -10.63 6.51
C ASP A 34 -11.85 -11.05 5.36
N GLY A 35 -11.49 -10.75 4.10
CA GLY A 35 -12.26 -11.14 2.93
C GLY A 35 -12.45 -12.65 2.90
N GLY A 36 -13.69 -13.07 2.64
CA GLY A 36 -14.04 -14.47 2.55
C GLY A 36 -13.22 -15.19 1.47
N LYS A 37 -13.24 -16.52 1.49
CA LYS A 37 -12.55 -17.36 0.50
C LYS A 37 -12.76 -16.89 -0.94
N ASP A 38 -13.98 -16.45 -1.26
CA ASP A 38 -14.39 -16.06 -2.61
C ASP A 38 -13.80 -14.71 -3.05
N ASP A 39 -13.62 -13.76 -2.12
CA ASP A 39 -12.98 -12.46 -2.43
C ASP A 39 -11.50 -12.64 -2.78
N ARG A 40 -10.82 -13.53 -2.06
CA ARG A 40 -9.41 -13.85 -2.32
C ARG A 40 -9.24 -14.56 -3.67
N ILE A 41 -10.18 -15.44 -4.03
CA ILE A 41 -10.19 -16.10 -5.35
C ILE A 41 -10.42 -15.05 -6.45
N ALA A 42 -11.44 -14.20 -6.33
CA ALA A 42 -11.75 -13.18 -7.32
C ALA A 42 -10.58 -12.20 -7.55
N LEU A 43 -9.84 -11.88 -6.49
CA LEU A 43 -8.66 -11.02 -6.58
C LEU A 43 -7.50 -11.69 -7.32
N VAL A 44 -7.24 -12.99 -7.05
CA VAL A 44 -6.24 -13.77 -7.79
C VAL A 44 -6.62 -13.91 -9.26
N GLU A 45 -7.89 -14.19 -9.56
CA GLU A 45 -8.40 -14.25 -10.92
C GLU A 45 -8.26 -12.90 -11.65
N GLY A 46 -8.53 -11.79 -10.96
CA GLY A 46 -8.31 -10.44 -11.47
C GLY A 46 -6.84 -10.15 -11.81
N ALA A 47 -5.91 -10.58 -10.94
CA ALA A 47 -4.47 -10.45 -11.18
C ALA A 47 -3.99 -11.31 -12.36
N ILE A 48 -4.48 -12.56 -12.47
CA ILE A 48 -4.20 -13.43 -13.62
C ILE A 48 -4.70 -12.76 -14.90
N LYS A 49 -5.96 -12.31 -14.92
CA LYS A 49 -6.56 -11.64 -16.08
C LYS A 49 -5.77 -10.39 -16.49
N SER A 50 -5.44 -9.51 -15.54
CA SER A 50 -4.62 -8.31 -15.78
C SER A 50 -3.26 -8.66 -16.40
N THR A 51 -2.61 -9.70 -15.88
CA THR A 51 -1.33 -10.20 -16.40
C THR A 51 -1.48 -10.72 -17.83
N VAL A 52 -2.52 -11.51 -18.09
CA VAL A 52 -2.84 -12.06 -19.42
C VAL A 52 -3.14 -10.96 -20.43
N ASP A 53 -3.96 -9.98 -20.06
CA ASP A 53 -4.32 -8.86 -20.94
C ASP A 53 -3.07 -8.02 -21.30
N SER A 54 -2.20 -7.75 -20.32
CA SER A 54 -0.90 -7.11 -20.55
C SER A 54 -0.02 -7.90 -21.51
N GLN A 55 0.05 -9.23 -21.37
CA GLN A 55 0.81 -10.09 -22.29
C GLN A 55 0.23 -10.10 -23.71
N LYS A 56 -1.11 -10.08 -23.86
CA LYS A 56 -1.76 -9.94 -25.18
C LYS A 56 -1.37 -8.63 -25.85
N GLU A 57 -1.42 -7.52 -25.12
CA GLU A 57 -1.01 -6.21 -25.64
C GLU A 57 0.48 -6.19 -26.02
N GLY A 58 1.35 -6.77 -25.19
CA GLY A 58 2.78 -6.89 -25.46
C GLY A 58 3.05 -7.67 -26.74
N LEU A 59 2.42 -8.85 -26.89
CA LEU A 59 2.59 -9.65 -28.10
C LEU A 59 2.00 -9.01 -29.35
N ALA A 60 0.89 -8.28 -29.25
CA ALA A 60 0.35 -7.53 -30.38
C ALA A 60 1.38 -6.51 -30.92
N ARG A 61 2.15 -5.87 -30.02
CA ARG A 61 3.27 -5.01 -30.43
C ARG A 61 4.39 -5.81 -31.09
N VAL A 62 4.79 -6.94 -30.49
CA VAL A 62 5.83 -7.83 -31.05
C VAL A 62 5.46 -8.27 -32.47
N VAL A 63 4.20 -8.58 -32.75
CA VAL A 63 3.74 -8.90 -34.12
C VAL A 63 3.99 -7.73 -35.09
N GLY A 64 3.66 -6.50 -34.69
CA GLY A 64 3.94 -5.31 -35.49
C GLY A 64 5.44 -5.09 -35.73
N GLU A 65 6.26 -5.36 -34.71
CA GLU A 65 7.72 -5.27 -34.81
C GLU A 65 8.31 -6.35 -35.71
N ILE A 66 7.80 -7.59 -35.66
CA ILE A 66 8.20 -8.68 -36.56
C ILE A 66 7.99 -8.25 -38.01
N LEU A 67 6.78 -7.79 -38.34
CA LEU A 67 6.45 -7.34 -39.71
C LEU A 67 7.35 -6.19 -40.16
N THR A 68 7.60 -5.23 -39.27
CA THR A 68 8.45 -4.06 -39.56
C THR A 68 9.92 -4.44 -39.76
N THR A 69 10.50 -5.24 -38.85
CA THR A 69 11.92 -5.61 -38.85
C THR A 69 12.26 -6.58 -39.97
N THR A 70 11.39 -7.57 -40.21
CA THR A 70 11.61 -8.61 -41.23
C THR A 70 11.17 -8.18 -42.62
N LYS A 71 10.39 -7.09 -42.74
CA LYS A 71 9.69 -6.67 -43.96
C LYS A 71 8.77 -7.75 -44.52
N ALA A 72 8.29 -8.65 -43.65
CA ALA A 72 7.31 -9.65 -44.02
C ALA A 72 6.01 -8.99 -44.50
N PRO A 73 5.33 -9.55 -45.52
CA PRO A 73 4.10 -8.97 -46.02
C PRO A 73 2.97 -9.02 -44.98
N GLU A 74 2.08 -8.02 -45.02
CA GLU A 74 0.99 -7.82 -44.05
C GLU A 74 -0.05 -8.96 -44.04
N ASP A 75 -0.12 -9.76 -45.10
CA ASP A 75 -0.98 -10.95 -45.16
C ASP A 75 -0.58 -12.04 -44.15
N LYS A 76 0.66 -12.00 -43.61
CA LYS A 76 1.11 -12.88 -42.53
C LYS A 76 0.63 -12.44 -41.13
N ARG A 77 0.14 -11.21 -40.96
CA ARG A 77 -0.31 -10.68 -39.66
C ARG A 77 -1.31 -11.59 -38.95
N PRO A 78 -2.41 -12.08 -39.57
CA PRO A 78 -3.39 -12.90 -38.87
C PRO A 78 -2.79 -14.21 -38.33
N ALA A 79 -1.82 -14.79 -39.05
CA ALA A 79 -1.14 -16.01 -38.61
C ALA A 79 -0.21 -15.73 -37.41
N LEU A 80 0.51 -14.61 -37.43
CA LEU A 80 1.35 -14.17 -36.32
C LEU A 80 0.52 -13.84 -35.07
N GLU A 81 -0.62 -13.16 -35.23
CA GLU A 81 -1.56 -12.86 -34.14
C GLU A 81 -2.16 -14.15 -33.54
N ALA A 82 -2.50 -15.13 -34.38
CA ALA A 82 -2.98 -16.44 -33.93
C ALA A 82 -1.92 -17.22 -33.14
N ALA A 83 -0.67 -17.21 -33.61
CA ALA A 83 0.45 -17.80 -32.89
C ALA A 83 0.70 -17.11 -31.55
N ALA A 84 0.56 -15.78 -31.50
CA ALA A 84 0.72 -15.00 -30.29
C ALA A 84 -0.38 -15.33 -29.27
N ALA A 85 -1.64 -15.36 -29.71
CA ALA A 85 -2.79 -15.72 -28.88
C ALA A 85 -2.64 -17.15 -28.30
N LYS A 86 -2.13 -18.09 -29.08
CA LYS A 86 -1.83 -19.46 -28.63
C LYS A 86 -0.76 -19.48 -27.54
N ALA A 87 0.32 -18.70 -27.71
CA ALA A 87 1.39 -18.60 -26.70
C ALA A 87 0.89 -17.98 -25.38
N VAL A 88 0.03 -16.95 -25.44
CA VAL A 88 -0.59 -16.37 -24.23
C VAL A 88 -1.52 -17.37 -23.55
N SER A 89 -2.36 -18.07 -24.31
CA SER A 89 -3.31 -19.03 -23.73
C SER A 89 -2.60 -20.16 -22.99
N GLY A 90 -1.47 -20.64 -23.53
CA GLY A 90 -0.62 -21.61 -22.84
C GLY A 90 0.01 -21.05 -21.56
N PHE A 91 0.39 -19.77 -21.55
CA PHE A 91 0.90 -19.10 -20.36
C PHE A 91 -0.19 -18.89 -19.28
N GLU A 92 -1.38 -18.46 -19.68
CA GLU A 92 -2.53 -18.28 -18.79
C GLU A 92 -2.86 -19.58 -18.04
N GLU A 93 -2.97 -20.68 -18.77
CA GLU A 93 -3.33 -21.97 -18.20
C GLU A 93 -2.26 -22.47 -17.23
N ARG A 94 -0.97 -22.36 -17.58
CA ARG A 94 0.12 -22.72 -16.66
C ARG A 94 0.12 -21.85 -15.40
N THR A 95 -0.09 -20.55 -15.55
CA THR A 95 -0.15 -19.60 -14.43
C THR A 95 -1.32 -19.95 -13.51
N ARG A 96 -2.49 -20.25 -14.07
CA ARG A 96 -3.68 -20.69 -13.31
C ARG A 96 -3.42 -21.98 -12.54
N GLN A 97 -2.87 -23.01 -13.20
CA GLN A 97 -2.54 -24.29 -12.56
C GLN A 97 -1.55 -24.14 -11.40
N GLN A 98 -0.54 -23.26 -11.56
CA GLN A 98 0.44 -23.01 -10.50
C GLN A 98 -0.16 -22.24 -9.32
N MET A 99 -0.95 -21.20 -9.60
CA MET A 99 -1.67 -20.47 -8.56
C MET A 99 -2.58 -21.40 -7.76
N GLU A 100 -3.27 -22.32 -8.43
CA GLU A 100 -4.09 -23.33 -7.78
C GLU A 100 -3.27 -24.29 -6.90
N LYS A 101 -2.10 -24.73 -7.37
CA LYS A 101 -1.18 -25.59 -6.60
C LYS A 101 -0.69 -24.89 -5.34
N VAL A 102 -0.26 -23.63 -5.43
CA VAL A 102 0.17 -22.84 -4.26
C VAL A 102 -0.99 -22.65 -3.30
N TYR A 103 -2.17 -22.28 -3.81
CA TYR A 103 -3.37 -22.13 -3.00
C TYR A 103 -3.72 -23.41 -2.23
N ARG A 104 -3.69 -24.58 -2.88
CA ARG A 104 -3.93 -25.88 -2.23
C ARG A 104 -2.87 -26.22 -1.17
N LYS A 105 -1.60 -25.89 -1.42
CA LYS A 105 -0.51 -26.07 -0.45
C LYS A 105 -0.76 -25.23 0.80
N LEU A 106 -1.04 -23.94 0.62
CA LEU A 106 -1.34 -23.00 1.71
C LEU A 106 -2.57 -23.45 2.52
N GLN A 107 -3.63 -23.93 1.86
CA GLN A 107 -4.80 -24.49 2.55
C GLN A 107 -4.45 -25.70 3.43
N LYS A 108 -3.54 -26.56 2.98
CA LYS A 108 -3.13 -27.76 3.71
C LYS A 108 -2.26 -27.42 4.91
N GLU A 109 -1.35 -26.46 4.78
CA GLU A 109 -0.40 -26.05 5.82
C GLU A 109 -1.05 -25.16 6.89
N ALA A 110 -2.06 -24.38 6.52
CA ALA A 110 -2.77 -23.48 7.43
C ALA A 110 -3.70 -24.16 8.46
N GLY A 111 -3.98 -25.47 8.35
CA GLY A 111 -4.82 -26.18 9.33
C GLY A 111 -6.19 -25.55 9.64
N GLY A 112 -6.72 -24.69 8.77
CA GLY A 112 -7.97 -23.94 8.97
C GLY A 112 -7.84 -22.44 9.32
N SER A 113 -6.63 -21.90 9.53
CA SER A 113 -6.39 -20.44 9.58
C SER A 113 -4.95 -20.10 9.18
N PRO A 114 -4.73 -19.25 8.18
CA PRO A 114 -3.39 -19.03 7.64
C PRO A 114 -2.49 -18.32 8.66
N PRO A 115 -1.28 -18.82 8.94
CA PRO A 115 -0.28 -18.07 9.69
C PRO A 115 0.12 -16.80 8.93
N GLY A 116 0.64 -15.81 9.67
CA GLY A 116 0.81 -14.41 9.24
C GLY A 116 1.29 -14.21 7.79
N ALA A 117 0.68 -13.22 7.13
CA ALA A 117 0.76 -12.90 5.70
C ALA A 117 2.17 -12.83 5.06
N VAL A 118 3.21 -12.62 5.86
CA VAL A 118 4.61 -12.59 5.41
C VAL A 118 5.10 -13.97 4.96
N GLN A 119 4.70 -15.04 5.64
CA GLN A 119 5.14 -16.40 5.32
C GLN A 119 4.50 -16.92 4.03
N VAL A 120 3.22 -16.57 3.79
CA VAL A 120 2.51 -16.86 2.55
C VAL A 120 3.17 -16.16 1.35
N TYR A 121 3.61 -14.92 1.54
CA TYR A 121 4.35 -14.16 0.53
C TYR A 121 5.71 -14.80 0.21
N GLU A 122 6.47 -15.17 1.24
CA GLU A 122 7.77 -15.82 1.09
C GLU A 122 7.65 -17.21 0.43
N GLU A 123 6.64 -18.00 0.76
CA GLU A 123 6.41 -19.32 0.14
C GLU A 123 5.89 -19.20 -1.30
N HIS A 124 5.04 -18.21 -1.61
CA HIS A 124 4.63 -17.91 -2.98
C HIS A 124 5.81 -17.42 -3.83
N TRP A 125 6.67 -16.61 -3.22
CA TRP A 125 7.92 -16.13 -3.81
C TRP A 125 8.90 -17.28 -4.06
N VAL A 126 9.02 -18.23 -3.13
CA VAL A 126 9.85 -19.43 -3.28
C VAL A 126 9.34 -20.32 -4.41
N VAL A 127 8.04 -20.51 -4.58
CA VAL A 127 7.50 -21.29 -5.72
C VAL A 127 7.73 -20.58 -7.06
N TYR A 128 7.57 -19.26 -7.11
CA TYR A 128 7.94 -18.47 -8.29
C TYR A 128 9.46 -18.52 -8.59
N ARG A 129 10.29 -18.60 -7.55
CA ARG A 129 11.77 -18.71 -7.60
C ARG A 129 12.27 -20.09 -8.03
N GLU A 130 11.63 -21.18 -7.57
CA GLU A 130 12.08 -22.56 -7.78
C GLU A 130 11.81 -23.09 -9.21
N GLU A 131 10.83 -22.56 -9.93
CA GLU A 131 10.49 -23.01 -11.29
C GLU A 131 11.15 -22.20 -12.42
N LYS A 132 12.47 -21.97 -12.33
CA LYS A 132 13.32 -21.40 -13.41
C LYS A 132 13.18 -22.08 -14.80
N ALA A 133 12.40 -23.16 -14.93
CA ALA A 133 12.24 -23.97 -16.14
C ALA A 133 10.87 -23.86 -16.84
N GLY A 134 9.82 -23.29 -16.22
CA GLY A 134 8.43 -23.37 -16.74
C GLY A 134 7.79 -22.05 -17.24
N THR A 135 8.36 -20.90 -16.88
CA THR A 135 7.79 -19.57 -17.11
C THR A 135 8.54 -18.78 -18.18
N GLN A 136 8.87 -19.42 -19.30
CA GLN A 136 9.36 -18.71 -20.48
C GLN A 136 8.29 -17.69 -20.89
N VAL A 137 8.69 -16.42 -20.99
CA VAL A 137 7.86 -15.39 -21.61
C VAL A 137 7.53 -15.84 -23.03
N PRO A 138 6.36 -15.48 -23.59
CA PRO A 138 5.93 -15.95 -24.91
C PRO A 138 7.01 -15.97 -26.01
N PRO A 139 7.93 -14.99 -26.13
CA PRO A 139 9.00 -15.01 -27.13
C PRO A 139 10.02 -16.14 -26.99
N GLU A 140 10.14 -16.72 -25.81
CA GLU A 140 11.07 -17.80 -25.49
C GLU A 140 10.38 -19.17 -25.50
N GLN A 141 9.05 -19.20 -25.58
CA GLN A 141 8.30 -20.46 -25.62
C GLN A 141 8.59 -21.20 -26.92
N THR A 142 8.99 -22.47 -26.80
CA THR A 142 9.27 -23.34 -27.96
C THR A 142 8.13 -23.32 -28.98
N ALA A 143 6.88 -23.41 -28.53
CA ALA A 143 5.70 -23.39 -29.41
C ALA A 143 5.56 -22.08 -30.22
N TRP A 144 5.93 -20.93 -29.63
CA TRP A 144 5.91 -19.65 -30.34
C TRP A 144 7.03 -19.59 -31.39
N LEU A 145 8.25 -20.01 -31.03
CA LEU A 145 9.38 -20.04 -31.95
C LEU A 145 9.14 -20.98 -33.13
N GLU A 146 8.56 -22.15 -32.89
CA GLU A 146 8.15 -23.09 -33.95
C GLU A 146 7.09 -22.50 -34.87
N ASP A 147 6.07 -21.82 -34.31
CA ASP A 147 5.04 -21.16 -35.12
C ASP A 147 5.64 -19.99 -35.94
N LEU A 148 6.58 -19.21 -35.39
CA LEU A 148 7.30 -18.18 -36.13
C LEU A 148 8.12 -18.76 -37.29
N GLN A 149 8.86 -19.85 -37.08
CA GLN A 149 9.63 -20.52 -38.15
C GLN A 149 8.75 -21.08 -39.27
N ARG A 150 7.50 -21.42 -38.97
CA ARG A 150 6.52 -21.90 -39.95
C ARG A 150 5.88 -20.76 -40.74
N ILE A 151 5.65 -19.60 -40.11
CA ILE A 151 4.97 -18.45 -40.72
C ILE A 151 5.95 -17.59 -41.52
N LEU A 152 7.14 -17.36 -40.97
CA LEU A 152 8.19 -16.55 -41.59
C LEU A 152 9.01 -17.40 -42.56
N SER A 153 9.50 -16.77 -43.63
CA SER A 153 10.54 -17.37 -44.46
C SER A 153 11.83 -17.53 -43.65
N ARG A 154 12.75 -18.37 -44.13
CA ARG A 154 14.05 -18.55 -43.46
C ARG A 154 14.83 -17.23 -43.33
N GLU A 155 14.75 -16.36 -44.34
CA GLU A 155 15.42 -15.05 -44.33
C GLU A 155 14.74 -14.09 -43.35
N GLU A 156 13.41 -14.02 -43.36
CA GLU A 156 12.63 -13.20 -42.41
C GLU A 156 12.88 -13.64 -40.97
N TYR A 157 12.85 -14.95 -40.68
CA TYR A 157 13.12 -15.46 -39.34
C TYR A 157 14.54 -15.14 -38.88
N ALA A 158 15.54 -15.25 -39.76
CA ALA A 158 16.92 -14.89 -39.43
C ALA A 158 17.07 -13.39 -39.09
N LEU A 159 16.35 -12.50 -39.78
CA LEU A 159 16.31 -11.08 -39.44
C LEU A 159 15.69 -10.84 -38.06
N TRP A 160 14.59 -11.54 -37.75
CA TRP A 160 13.94 -11.44 -36.44
C TRP A 160 14.82 -11.97 -35.31
N ASP A 161 15.46 -13.14 -35.51
CA ASP A 161 16.35 -13.72 -34.50
C ASP A 161 17.57 -12.82 -34.23
N ALA A 162 18.12 -12.19 -35.27
CA ALA A 162 19.20 -11.21 -35.12
C ALA A 162 18.75 -9.97 -34.31
N GLU A 163 17.54 -9.45 -34.55
CA GLU A 163 16.98 -8.34 -33.77
C GLU A 163 16.71 -8.76 -32.31
N MET A 164 16.18 -9.96 -32.08
CA MET A 164 15.98 -10.49 -30.73
C MET A 164 17.30 -10.72 -30.00
N ALA A 165 18.35 -11.16 -30.69
CA ALA A 165 19.70 -11.28 -30.11
C ALA A 165 20.26 -9.90 -29.69
N LYS A 166 20.06 -8.87 -30.52
CA LYS A 166 20.44 -7.48 -30.19
C LYS A 166 19.68 -6.97 -28.96
N ARG A 167 18.38 -7.22 -28.88
CA ARG A 167 17.54 -6.86 -27.72
C ARG A 167 17.97 -7.60 -26.46
N ARG A 168 18.23 -8.92 -26.56
CA ARG A 168 18.72 -9.73 -25.44
C ARG A 168 19.98 -9.13 -24.85
N LYS A 169 20.97 -8.87 -25.71
CA LYS A 169 22.21 -8.21 -25.32
C LYS A 169 21.98 -6.85 -24.65
N SER A 170 21.13 -5.99 -25.23
CA SER A 170 20.85 -4.67 -24.65
C SER A 170 20.17 -4.74 -23.27
N VAL A 171 19.28 -5.71 -23.06
CA VAL A 171 18.61 -5.92 -21.77
C VAL A 171 19.57 -6.54 -20.75
N GLU A 172 20.43 -7.47 -21.15
CA GLU A 172 21.48 -8.03 -20.29
C GLU A 172 22.48 -6.96 -19.83
N GLU A 173 22.90 -6.08 -20.75
CA GLU A 173 23.75 -4.91 -20.43
C GLU A 173 23.04 -3.95 -19.47
N ALA A 174 21.75 -3.65 -19.71
CA ALA A 174 20.96 -2.80 -18.82
C ALA A 174 20.72 -3.45 -17.44
N LEU A 175 20.53 -4.77 -17.40
CA LEU A 175 20.37 -5.54 -16.18
C LEU A 175 21.66 -5.48 -15.37
N GLU A 176 22.81 -5.77 -15.98
CA GLU A 176 24.08 -5.74 -15.25
C GLU A 176 24.43 -4.33 -14.77
N ALA A 177 24.12 -3.29 -15.56
CA ALA A 177 24.24 -1.90 -15.11
C ALA A 177 23.35 -1.60 -13.89
N TYR A 178 22.10 -2.07 -13.88
CA TYR A 178 21.20 -1.96 -12.73
C TYR A 178 21.71 -2.74 -11.51
N VAL A 179 22.20 -3.97 -11.71
CA VAL A 179 22.76 -4.81 -10.66
C VAL A 179 23.94 -4.10 -10.00
N GLN A 180 24.84 -3.55 -10.79
CA GLN A 180 26.00 -2.80 -10.31
C GLN A 180 25.58 -1.52 -9.58
N GLU A 181 24.67 -0.71 -10.16
CA GLU A 181 24.15 0.52 -9.53
C GLU A 181 23.49 0.22 -8.18
N SER A 182 22.67 -0.83 -8.12
CA SER A 182 21.98 -1.26 -6.90
C SER A 182 22.97 -1.74 -5.84
N ALA A 183 23.95 -2.56 -6.22
CA ALA A 183 24.99 -3.03 -5.31
C ALA A 183 25.86 -1.88 -4.79
N ASP A 184 26.29 -0.95 -5.65
CA ASP A 184 27.05 0.24 -5.27
C ASP A 184 26.27 1.13 -4.30
N LYS A 185 25.00 1.44 -4.64
CA LYS A 185 24.11 2.21 -3.78
C LYS A 185 23.97 1.55 -2.42
N ASN A 186 23.76 0.23 -2.39
CA ASN A 186 23.60 -0.52 -1.15
C ASN A 186 24.87 -0.48 -0.27
N VAL A 187 26.06 -0.66 -0.87
CA VAL A 187 27.35 -0.53 -0.16
C VAL A 187 27.48 0.85 0.49
N VAL A 188 27.17 1.91 -0.26
CA VAL A 188 27.24 3.30 0.24
C VAL A 188 26.26 3.53 1.39
N GLU A 189 24.99 3.17 1.21
CA GLU A 189 23.95 3.35 2.23
C GLU A 189 24.25 2.55 3.49
N ARG A 190 24.69 1.29 3.36
CA ARG A 190 25.08 0.44 4.49
C ARG A 190 26.29 1.00 5.23
N ARG A 191 27.32 1.42 4.50
CA ARG A 191 28.50 2.03 5.09
C ARG A 191 28.10 3.25 5.92
N GLN A 192 27.30 4.14 5.36
CA GLN A 192 26.82 5.33 6.07
C GLN A 192 26.00 4.98 7.32
N GLN A 193 25.10 4.01 7.23
CA GLN A 193 24.30 3.56 8.38
C GLN A 193 25.18 3.00 9.50
N MET A 194 26.14 2.14 9.17
CA MET A 194 27.05 1.56 10.16
C MET A 194 28.05 2.57 10.71
N GLU A 195 28.57 3.49 9.89
CA GLU A 195 29.45 4.59 10.34
C GLU A 195 28.72 5.52 11.32
N ARG A 196 27.44 5.85 11.06
CA ARG A 196 26.61 6.60 12.02
C ARG A 196 26.52 5.89 13.36
N ARG A 197 26.27 4.58 13.36
CA ARG A 197 26.25 3.78 14.61
C ARG A 197 27.59 3.75 15.33
N VAL A 198 28.70 3.79 14.58
CA VAL A 198 30.04 3.94 15.17
C VAL A 198 30.19 5.31 15.81
N ASP A 199 29.80 6.37 15.11
CA ASP A 199 29.89 7.74 15.63
C ASP A 199 29.06 7.94 16.91
N ASP A 200 27.83 7.44 16.94
CA ASP A 200 26.94 7.51 18.10
C ASP A 200 27.56 6.81 19.33
N LEU A 201 28.06 5.58 19.15
CA LEU A 201 28.62 4.80 20.25
C LEU A 201 30.01 5.29 20.70
N VAL A 202 30.77 5.90 19.79
CA VAL A 202 32.08 6.46 20.11
C VAL A 202 31.97 7.66 21.05
N ILE A 203 30.94 8.49 20.90
CA ILE A 203 30.64 9.59 21.83
C ILE A 203 30.49 9.03 23.26
N GLU A 204 29.90 7.84 23.40
CA GLU A 204 29.66 7.19 24.70
C GLU A 204 30.86 6.44 25.25
N THR A 205 31.64 5.76 24.39
CA THR A 205 32.79 4.95 24.84
C THR A 205 34.05 5.76 25.06
N GLY A 206 34.17 6.96 24.47
CA GLY A 206 35.36 7.80 24.57
C GLY A 206 36.61 7.18 23.93
N PHE A 207 36.43 6.32 22.91
CA PHE A 207 37.55 5.68 22.22
C PHE A 207 38.47 6.70 21.54
N PRO A 208 39.80 6.45 21.51
CA PRO A 208 40.74 7.33 20.82
C PRO A 208 40.51 7.28 19.30
N LYS A 209 40.89 8.35 18.60
CA LYS A 209 40.65 8.53 17.16
C LYS A 209 41.13 7.35 16.31
N GLU A 210 42.29 6.79 16.63
CA GLU A 210 42.87 5.67 15.89
C GLU A 210 41.97 4.43 15.92
N LYS A 211 41.24 4.23 17.02
CA LYS A 211 40.28 3.12 17.17
C LYS A 211 38.99 3.40 16.42
N ILE A 212 38.52 4.65 16.43
CA ILE A 212 37.37 5.09 15.64
C ILE A 212 37.64 4.83 14.15
N ASP A 213 38.80 5.27 13.67
CA ASP A 213 39.20 5.09 12.27
C ASP A 213 39.32 3.60 11.92
N ALA A 214 39.85 2.77 12.82
CA ALA A 214 39.90 1.32 12.65
C ALA A 214 38.50 0.68 12.55
N LEU A 215 37.55 1.11 13.40
CA LEU A 215 36.17 0.64 13.35
C LEU A 215 35.47 1.05 12.05
N LYS A 216 35.65 2.29 11.60
CA LYS A 216 35.09 2.77 10.32
C LYS A 216 35.65 2.00 9.13
N ASN A 217 36.94 1.66 9.15
CA ASN A 217 37.54 0.80 8.13
C ASN A 217 36.95 -0.62 8.16
N ALA A 218 36.80 -1.23 9.34
CA ALA A 218 36.19 -2.55 9.48
C ALA A 218 34.73 -2.56 8.99
N VAL A 219 33.98 -1.50 9.28
CA VAL A 219 32.62 -1.29 8.78
C VAL A 219 32.59 -1.13 7.25
N ALA A 220 33.54 -0.41 6.66
CA ALA A 220 33.63 -0.28 5.21
C ALA A 220 33.91 -1.64 4.54
N GLU A 221 34.73 -2.50 5.15
CA GLU A 221 34.96 -3.87 4.68
C GLU A 221 33.69 -4.73 4.76
N VAL A 222 32.91 -4.63 5.84
CA VAL A 222 31.61 -5.32 5.98
C VAL A 222 30.63 -4.83 4.90
N ALA A 223 30.55 -3.51 4.68
CA ALA A 223 29.71 -2.96 3.63
C ALA A 223 30.12 -3.51 2.25
N GLU A 224 31.42 -3.57 1.95
CA GLU A 224 31.92 -4.11 0.69
C GLU A 224 31.63 -5.61 0.52
N LYS A 225 31.72 -6.42 1.59
CA LYS A 225 31.32 -7.84 1.57
C LYS A 225 29.85 -8.03 1.21
N SER A 226 29.00 -7.05 1.50
CA SER A 226 27.58 -7.08 1.13
C SER A 226 27.29 -6.82 -0.35
N ARG A 227 28.29 -6.37 -1.13
CA ARG A 227 28.16 -6.07 -2.56
C ARG A 227 27.65 -7.26 -3.35
N GLN A 228 28.29 -8.43 -3.20
CA GLN A 228 27.93 -9.61 -3.98
C GLN A 228 26.53 -10.14 -3.63
N PRO A 229 26.15 -10.33 -2.35
CA PRO A 229 24.76 -10.66 -1.99
C PRO A 229 23.75 -9.65 -2.55
N SER A 230 24.08 -8.35 -2.52
CA SER A 230 23.22 -7.30 -3.08
C SER A 230 23.10 -7.42 -4.60
N ALA A 231 24.21 -7.71 -5.28
CA ALA A 231 24.21 -7.94 -6.71
C ALA A 231 23.40 -9.20 -7.08
N ASP A 232 23.49 -10.28 -6.31
CA ASP A 232 22.74 -11.51 -6.56
C ASP A 232 21.25 -11.31 -6.39
N ILE A 233 20.83 -10.58 -5.34
CA ILE A 233 19.44 -10.17 -5.13
C ILE A 233 18.98 -9.27 -6.27
N ALA A 234 19.74 -8.22 -6.61
CA ALA A 234 19.39 -7.31 -7.70
C ALA A 234 19.29 -8.04 -9.05
N ARG A 235 20.16 -9.03 -9.30
CA ARG A 235 20.14 -9.86 -10.51
C ARG A 235 18.90 -10.75 -10.57
N GLU A 236 18.53 -11.35 -9.44
CA GLU A 236 17.33 -12.16 -9.34
C GLU A 236 16.07 -11.33 -9.66
N PHE A 237 15.91 -10.18 -9.01
CA PHE A 237 14.77 -9.30 -9.21
C PHE A 237 14.77 -8.65 -10.60
N GLY A 238 15.91 -8.08 -11.01
CA GLY A 238 16.08 -7.48 -12.33
C GLY A 238 15.85 -8.50 -13.45
N GLY A 239 16.21 -9.77 -13.25
CA GLY A 239 15.92 -10.86 -14.19
C GLY A 239 14.42 -11.04 -14.48
N ILE A 240 13.54 -10.78 -13.51
CA ILE A 240 12.08 -10.85 -13.70
C ILE A 240 11.62 -9.74 -14.66
N PHE A 241 12.11 -8.53 -14.45
CA PHE A 241 11.80 -7.38 -15.30
C PHE A 241 12.45 -7.49 -16.68
N ALA A 242 13.67 -8.07 -16.76
CA ALA A 242 14.41 -8.29 -17.99
C ALA A 242 13.64 -9.20 -18.94
N ARG A 243 13.02 -10.27 -18.41
CA ARG A 243 12.14 -11.16 -19.19
C ARG A 243 10.97 -10.41 -19.84
N ASN A 244 10.36 -9.45 -19.12
CA ASN A 244 9.27 -8.64 -19.67
C ASN A 244 9.76 -7.56 -20.64
N ALA A 245 11.00 -7.08 -20.47
CA ALA A 245 11.61 -6.12 -21.39
C ALA A 245 11.86 -6.71 -22.79
N TYR A 246 12.11 -8.03 -22.89
CA TYR A 246 12.26 -8.70 -24.19
C TYR A 246 11.03 -8.59 -25.11
N LEU A 247 9.85 -8.38 -24.54
CA LEU A 247 8.59 -8.19 -25.27
C LEU A 247 8.44 -6.79 -25.90
N GLY A 248 9.47 -5.93 -25.83
CA GLY A 248 9.36 -4.55 -26.29
C GLY A 248 8.34 -3.73 -25.48
N MET A 249 7.92 -4.22 -24.31
CA MET A 249 6.94 -3.55 -23.46
C MET A 249 7.48 -2.23 -22.90
N TYR A 250 8.80 -2.10 -22.84
CA TYR A 250 9.49 -1.00 -22.18
C TYR A 250 10.55 -0.40 -23.10
N PRO A 251 10.37 0.86 -23.55
CA PRO A 251 11.36 1.55 -24.37
C PRO A 251 12.64 1.90 -23.59
N ASN A 252 12.56 1.98 -22.26
CA ASN A 252 13.70 2.21 -21.37
C ASN A 252 13.73 1.18 -20.23
N VAL A 253 14.47 0.10 -20.44
CA VAL A 253 14.53 -1.05 -19.55
C VAL A 253 15.13 -0.68 -18.18
N LEU A 254 16.13 0.21 -18.18
CA LEU A 254 16.79 0.68 -16.97
C LEU A 254 15.85 1.52 -16.08
N GLU A 255 15.02 2.38 -16.67
CA GLU A 255 14.01 3.14 -15.93
C GLU A 255 12.97 2.22 -15.28
N VAL A 256 12.63 1.10 -15.91
CA VAL A 256 11.71 0.12 -15.35
C VAL A 256 12.33 -0.61 -14.17
N PHE A 257 13.61 -1.00 -14.25
CA PHE A 257 14.31 -1.56 -13.10
C PHE A 257 14.35 -0.57 -11.93
N ARG A 258 14.68 0.70 -12.19
CA ARG A 258 14.70 1.77 -11.17
C ARG A 258 13.33 2.08 -10.58
N ALA A 259 12.28 2.06 -11.41
CA ALA A 259 10.91 2.27 -10.93
C ALA A 259 10.39 1.06 -10.14
N GLY A 260 10.82 -0.15 -10.53
CA GLY A 260 10.51 -1.40 -9.84
C GLY A 260 11.14 -1.44 -8.45
N SER A 261 12.43 -1.15 -8.30
CA SER A 261 13.15 -1.25 -7.02
C SER A 261 12.50 -0.41 -5.91
N ASN A 262 12.05 0.80 -6.21
CA ASN A 262 11.35 1.67 -5.26
C ASN A 262 10.00 1.12 -4.76
N ARG A 263 9.46 0.06 -5.39
CA ARG A 263 8.15 -0.53 -5.08
C ARG A 263 8.23 -1.84 -4.30
N PHE A 264 9.42 -2.42 -4.09
CA PHE A 264 9.59 -3.69 -3.36
C PHE A 264 10.41 -3.48 -2.07
N PRO A 265 9.80 -2.90 -1.01
CA PRO A 265 10.49 -2.65 0.26
C PRO A 265 11.01 -3.94 0.94
N GLY A 266 10.49 -5.11 0.58
CA GLY A 266 11.00 -6.41 1.06
C GLY A 266 12.46 -6.69 0.66
N MET A 267 12.96 -6.06 -0.41
CA MET A 267 14.36 -6.19 -0.83
C MET A 267 15.33 -5.64 0.23
N GLU A 268 14.96 -4.51 0.84
CA GLU A 268 15.75 -3.88 1.91
C GLU A 268 15.82 -4.77 3.16
N LYS A 269 14.73 -5.51 3.46
CA LYS A 269 14.68 -6.43 4.61
C LYS A 269 15.62 -7.62 4.46
N SER A 270 15.61 -8.30 3.31
CA SER A 270 16.55 -9.42 3.06
C SER A 270 18.01 -8.97 3.08
N LEU A 271 18.26 -7.72 2.67
CA LEU A 271 19.58 -7.11 2.73
C LEU A 271 19.98 -6.76 4.18
N ALA A 272 19.05 -6.28 5.01
CA ALA A 272 19.28 -5.96 6.41
C ALA A 272 19.61 -7.19 7.28
N GLU A 273 18.99 -8.34 7.02
CA GLU A 273 19.19 -9.58 7.82
C GLU A 273 20.59 -10.19 7.66
N VAL A 274 21.23 -10.04 6.49
CA VAL A 274 22.62 -10.45 6.28
C VAL A 274 23.60 -9.57 7.08
N SER A 275 23.18 -8.38 7.52
CA SER A 275 24.08 -7.33 8.01
C SER A 275 24.42 -7.35 9.50
N THR A 276 23.57 -7.91 10.37
CA THR A 276 23.76 -7.74 11.82
C THR A 276 24.84 -8.65 12.40
N VAL A 277 25.05 -9.82 11.78
CA VAL A 277 26.05 -10.79 12.21
C VAL A 277 27.46 -10.26 11.89
N ASP A 278 27.63 -9.62 10.74
CA ASP A 278 28.95 -9.16 10.28
C ASP A 278 29.48 -7.95 11.05
N MET A 279 28.62 -7.07 11.58
CA MET A 279 29.04 -5.88 12.32
C MET A 279 29.60 -6.22 13.70
N ASP A 280 28.90 -7.06 14.48
CA ASP A 280 29.36 -7.42 15.83
C ASP A 280 30.69 -8.18 15.78
N ASP A 281 30.91 -9.01 14.75
CA ASP A 281 32.17 -9.71 14.51
C ASP A 281 33.29 -8.75 14.07
N ALA A 282 33.00 -7.80 13.18
CA ALA A 282 33.96 -6.78 12.77
C ALA A 282 34.43 -5.91 13.95
N VAL A 283 33.51 -5.51 14.82
CA VAL A 283 33.84 -4.77 16.05
C VAL A 283 34.65 -5.64 17.00
N ARG A 284 34.25 -6.90 17.23
CA ARG A 284 34.96 -7.84 18.11
C ARG A 284 36.39 -8.12 17.64
N ASN A 285 36.61 -8.17 16.32
CA ASN A 285 37.95 -8.38 15.75
C ASN A 285 38.82 -7.12 15.79
N THR A 286 38.22 -5.94 15.92
CA THR A 286 38.93 -4.64 15.95
C THR A 286 39.28 -4.20 17.38
N LEU A 287 38.41 -4.52 18.34
CA LEU A 287 38.54 -4.13 19.74
C LEU A 287 39.19 -5.24 20.57
N SER A 288 39.97 -4.87 21.58
CA SER A 288 40.36 -5.81 22.63
C SER A 288 39.13 -6.28 23.42
N ALA A 289 39.24 -7.40 24.14
CA ALA A 289 38.12 -7.93 24.93
C ALA A 289 37.53 -6.90 25.92
N ALA A 290 38.38 -6.08 26.55
CA ALA A 290 37.93 -5.03 27.46
C ALA A 290 37.22 -3.88 26.73
N GLU A 291 37.77 -3.43 25.60
CA GLU A 291 37.14 -2.41 24.76
C GLU A 291 35.80 -2.90 24.19
N TYR A 292 35.72 -4.15 23.75
CA TYR A 292 34.48 -4.76 23.27
C TYR A 292 33.42 -4.85 24.37
N ALA A 293 33.80 -5.17 25.61
CA ALA A 293 32.87 -5.16 26.74
C ALA A 293 32.30 -3.75 27.01
N THR A 294 33.14 -2.71 26.90
CA THR A 294 32.69 -1.30 26.98
C THR A 294 31.73 -0.96 25.84
N TRP A 295 32.04 -1.37 24.61
CA TRP A 295 31.18 -1.19 23.45
C TRP A 295 29.83 -1.90 23.59
N GLU A 296 29.83 -3.16 24.03
CA GLU A 296 28.62 -3.95 24.24
C GLU A 296 27.73 -3.33 25.33
N LYS A 297 28.35 -2.81 26.39
CA LYS A 297 27.65 -2.05 27.41
C LYS A 297 26.98 -0.79 26.83
N ALA A 298 27.72 0.04 26.10
CA ALA A 298 27.16 1.24 25.46
C ALA A 298 26.02 0.89 24.47
N LYS A 299 26.22 -0.14 23.64
CA LYS A 299 25.18 -0.67 22.73
C LYS A 299 23.90 -1.06 23.47
N ASN A 300 24.02 -1.71 24.62
CA ASN A 300 22.87 -2.10 25.44
C ASN A 300 22.20 -0.90 26.13
N GLU A 301 22.98 0.09 26.58
CA GLU A 301 22.47 1.34 27.16
C GLU A 301 21.68 2.15 26.10
N ALA A 302 22.25 2.35 24.91
CA ALA A 302 21.60 2.90 23.72
C ALA A 302 20.26 2.21 23.40
N LYS A 303 20.27 0.88 23.30
CA LYS A 303 19.05 0.10 23.08
C LYS A 303 18.01 0.35 24.18
N ASN A 304 18.41 0.38 25.44
CA ASN A 304 17.49 0.62 26.55
C ASN A 304 16.91 2.05 26.53
N ARG A 305 17.70 3.05 26.13
CA ARG A 305 17.20 4.43 25.94
C ARG A 305 16.16 4.49 24.83
N LEU A 306 16.41 3.85 23.69
CA LEU A 306 15.45 3.76 22.59
C LEU A 306 14.17 3.04 23.00
N GLU A 307 14.26 1.90 23.69
CA GLU A 307 13.07 1.18 24.18
C GLU A 307 12.25 2.03 25.16
N LYS A 308 12.93 2.76 26.06
CA LYS A 308 12.27 3.71 26.95
C LYS A 308 11.59 4.83 26.16
N ALA A 309 12.25 5.43 25.18
CA ALA A 309 11.70 6.51 24.36
C ALA A 309 10.50 6.05 23.51
N ILE A 310 10.54 4.82 22.98
CA ILE A 310 9.39 4.20 22.30
C ILE A 310 8.22 4.07 23.28
N GLY A 311 8.47 3.58 24.51
CA GLY A 311 7.45 3.49 25.56
C GLY A 311 6.85 4.85 25.90
N ASP A 312 7.70 5.83 26.23
CA ASP A 312 7.29 7.20 26.58
C ASP A 312 6.53 7.88 25.42
N TYR A 313 6.88 7.59 24.17
CA TYR A 313 6.15 8.07 22.99
C TYR A 313 4.76 7.43 22.86
N LEU A 314 4.68 6.10 22.95
CA LEU A 314 3.41 5.36 22.87
C LEU A 314 2.46 5.77 24.00
N ASP A 315 2.98 6.00 25.21
CA ASP A 315 2.16 6.42 26.34
C ASP A 315 1.59 7.84 26.13
N ARG A 316 2.37 8.77 25.55
CA ARG A 316 1.84 10.09 25.14
C ARG A 316 0.79 10.00 24.04
N LEU A 317 0.97 9.10 23.07
CA LEU A 317 -0.04 8.83 22.05
C LEU A 317 -1.34 8.30 22.68
N VAL A 318 -1.23 7.38 23.66
CA VAL A 318 -2.36 6.83 24.41
C VAL A 318 -3.07 7.94 25.20
N ASP A 319 -2.33 8.83 25.86
CA ASP A 319 -2.91 9.95 26.60
C ASP A 319 -3.66 10.92 25.70
N ALA A 320 -3.09 11.25 24.53
CA ALA A 320 -3.76 12.10 23.53
C ALA A 320 -5.05 11.44 23.02
N ARG A 321 -4.99 10.16 22.66
CA ARG A 321 -6.15 9.39 22.21
C ARG A 321 -7.22 9.25 23.30
N ARG A 322 -6.81 9.05 24.55
CA ARG A 322 -7.72 9.01 25.71
C ARG A 322 -8.53 10.29 25.81
N LEU A 323 -7.87 11.45 25.75
CA LEU A 323 -8.52 12.75 25.85
C LEU A 323 -9.50 12.99 24.71
N GLU A 324 -9.09 12.68 23.48
CA GLU A 324 -9.92 12.78 22.28
C GLU A 324 -11.19 11.91 22.40
N ARG A 325 -11.01 10.60 22.62
CA ARG A 325 -12.13 9.64 22.70
C ARG A 325 -13.06 9.90 23.87
N LYS A 326 -12.52 10.28 25.02
CA LYS A 326 -13.33 10.71 26.17
C LYS A 326 -14.21 11.90 25.79
N SER A 327 -13.64 12.92 25.16
CA SER A 327 -14.39 14.10 24.72
C SER A 327 -15.49 13.75 23.71
N ASP A 328 -15.23 12.82 22.79
CA ASP A 328 -16.24 12.31 21.84
C ASP A 328 -17.40 11.61 22.55
N LEU A 329 -17.09 10.67 23.44
CA LEU A 329 -18.09 9.89 24.17
C LEU A 329 -18.87 10.74 25.17
N GLU A 330 -18.25 11.72 25.82
CA GLU A 330 -18.94 12.72 26.66
C GLU A 330 -19.97 13.49 25.84
N ARG A 331 -19.60 13.98 24.65
CA ARG A 331 -20.54 14.65 23.74
C ARG A 331 -21.68 13.71 23.33
N GLN A 332 -21.41 12.41 23.11
CA GLN A 332 -22.45 11.43 22.78
C GLN A 332 -23.41 11.20 23.96
N VAL A 333 -22.88 11.01 25.16
CA VAL A 333 -23.68 10.80 26.38
C VAL A 333 -24.52 12.03 26.71
N GLU A 334 -23.99 13.24 26.62
CA GLU A 334 -24.79 14.46 26.89
C GLU A 334 -25.94 14.62 25.88
N ARG A 335 -25.72 14.29 24.60
CA ARG A 335 -26.81 14.26 23.61
C ARG A 335 -27.87 13.24 23.96
N LEU A 336 -27.46 12.06 24.42
CA LEU A 336 -28.37 10.99 24.83
C LEU A 336 -29.20 11.43 26.05
N VAL A 337 -28.55 11.95 27.09
CA VAL A 337 -29.20 12.42 28.31
C VAL A 337 -30.16 13.58 28.03
N GLY A 338 -29.81 14.51 27.14
CA GLY A 338 -30.70 15.59 26.72
C GLY A 338 -31.86 15.15 25.83
N GLY A 339 -31.72 14.04 25.10
CA GLY A 339 -32.73 13.52 24.16
C GLY A 339 -33.70 12.50 24.76
N LEU A 340 -33.40 11.95 25.94
CA LEU A 340 -34.17 10.90 26.59
C LEU A 340 -34.57 11.29 28.03
N PRO A 341 -35.67 10.75 28.58
CA PRO A 341 -36.08 10.98 29.96
C PRO A 341 -35.26 10.13 30.95
N VAL A 342 -33.93 10.31 30.96
CA VAL A 342 -33.03 9.61 31.87
C VAL A 342 -32.94 10.39 33.18
N ASP A 343 -33.12 9.74 34.33
CA ASP A 343 -32.97 10.40 35.63
C ASP A 343 -31.50 10.68 35.95
N GLU A 344 -31.25 11.62 36.88
CA GLU A 344 -29.89 12.08 37.19
C GLU A 344 -28.98 10.96 37.70
N LYS A 345 -29.53 9.94 38.38
CA LYS A 345 -28.74 8.82 38.87
C LYS A 345 -28.20 7.99 37.71
N ARG A 346 -29.05 7.65 36.73
CA ARG A 346 -28.64 6.93 35.52
C ARG A 346 -27.73 7.78 34.62
N ALA A 347 -28.01 9.07 34.48
CA ALA A 347 -27.16 10.01 33.73
C ALA A 347 -25.75 10.08 34.31
N LYS A 348 -25.62 10.15 35.64
CA LYS A 348 -24.32 10.12 36.32
C LYS A 348 -23.54 8.83 36.02
N VAL A 349 -24.19 7.66 36.06
CA VAL A 349 -23.53 6.39 35.74
C VAL A 349 -23.05 6.34 34.29
N LEU A 350 -23.83 6.88 33.34
CA LEU A 350 -23.39 6.98 31.94
C LEU A 350 -22.14 7.85 31.78
N ARG A 351 -22.08 9.00 32.46
CA ARG A 351 -20.92 9.91 32.41
C ARG A 351 -19.68 9.27 33.02
N GLU A 352 -19.80 8.72 34.23
CA GLU A 352 -18.69 8.07 34.93
C GLU A 352 -18.22 6.79 34.24
N GLY A 353 -19.11 6.12 33.49
CA GLY A 353 -18.81 4.90 32.73
C GLY A 353 -17.94 5.12 31.49
N ILE A 354 -17.83 6.37 30.98
CA ILE A 354 -17.03 6.67 29.77
C ILE A 354 -15.57 6.29 29.94
N ASP A 355 -14.98 6.56 31.12
CA ASP A 355 -13.57 6.24 31.37
C ASP A 355 -13.32 4.73 31.20
N GLY A 356 -14.23 3.89 31.69
CA GLY A 356 -14.13 2.44 31.51
C GLY A 356 -14.28 1.97 30.06
N VAL A 357 -15.05 2.70 29.24
CA VAL A 357 -15.20 2.41 27.80
C VAL A 357 -13.92 2.77 27.04
N VAL A 358 -13.35 3.95 27.31
CA VAL A 358 -12.11 4.40 26.67
C VAL A 358 -10.94 3.49 27.06
N GLU A 359 -10.76 3.17 28.34
CA GLU A 359 -9.66 2.29 28.76
C GLU A 359 -9.74 0.88 28.16
N ALA A 360 -10.94 0.39 27.82
CA ALA A 360 -11.11 -0.91 27.19
C ALA A 360 -10.46 -0.96 25.79
N SER A 361 -10.52 0.12 25.01
CA SER A 361 -10.00 0.18 23.64
C SER A 361 -8.53 0.58 23.55
N LEU A 362 -8.03 1.39 24.49
CA LEU A 362 -6.68 1.95 24.44
C LEU A 362 -5.57 0.90 24.42
N LYS A 363 -5.77 -0.26 25.05
CA LYS A 363 -4.78 -1.35 25.02
C LYS A 363 -4.56 -1.89 23.61
N ALA A 364 -5.64 -2.27 22.92
CA ALA A 364 -5.58 -2.78 21.55
C ALA A 364 -5.03 -1.72 20.59
N TRP A 365 -5.42 -0.46 20.79
CA TRP A 365 -4.90 0.66 20.02
C TRP A 365 -3.39 0.84 20.20
N ARG A 366 -2.89 0.83 21.45
CA ARG A 366 -1.45 0.93 21.76
C ARG A 366 -0.64 -0.20 21.09
N GLU A 367 -1.13 -1.43 21.19
CA GLU A 367 -0.53 -2.60 20.54
C GLU A 367 -0.49 -2.43 19.01
N GLY A 368 -1.55 -1.86 18.43
CA GLY A 368 -1.62 -1.50 17.01
C GLY A 368 -0.58 -0.47 16.58
N GLN A 369 -0.25 0.50 17.43
CA GLN A 369 0.74 1.55 17.15
C GLN A 369 2.20 1.10 17.40
N GLU A 370 2.44 0.11 18.26
CA GLU A 370 3.79 -0.32 18.62
C GLU A 370 4.57 -0.85 17.41
N LYS A 371 3.93 -1.63 16.53
CA LYS A 371 4.60 -2.19 15.35
C LYS A 371 5.04 -1.11 14.36
N PRO A 372 4.19 -0.15 13.91
CA PRO A 372 4.63 0.99 13.11
C PRO A 372 5.80 1.76 13.72
N VAL A 373 5.74 2.07 15.02
CA VAL A 373 6.82 2.78 15.74
C VAL A 373 8.13 2.01 15.66
N ARG A 374 8.10 0.72 15.98
CA ARG A 374 9.30 -0.13 15.93
C ARG A 374 9.84 -0.29 14.52
N THR A 375 8.96 -0.31 13.51
CA THR A 375 9.39 -0.32 12.10
C THR A 375 10.12 0.96 11.76
N PHE A 376 9.58 2.14 12.10
CA PHE A 376 10.25 3.42 11.87
C PHE A 376 11.62 3.50 12.54
N VAL A 377 11.72 3.09 13.82
CA VAL A 377 13.01 3.07 14.54
C VAL A 377 14.02 2.16 13.84
N LYS A 378 13.58 1.02 13.30
CA LYS A 378 14.46 0.08 12.59
C LYS A 378 14.83 0.51 11.18
N SER A 379 13.93 1.18 10.45
CA SER A 379 14.06 1.42 9.01
C SER A 379 14.42 2.86 8.64
N SER A 380 14.38 3.82 9.57
CA SER A 380 14.58 5.24 9.25
C SER A 380 15.97 5.57 8.74
N GLY A 381 16.99 4.76 9.09
CA GLY A 381 18.39 5.05 8.76
C GLY A 381 18.96 6.28 9.48
N ASN A 382 18.18 6.92 10.35
CA ASN A 382 18.54 8.07 11.18
C ASN A 382 19.49 7.66 12.32
N SER A 383 20.23 8.62 12.88
CA SER A 383 21.01 8.39 14.12
C SER A 383 20.09 8.12 15.31
N GLU A 384 20.64 7.58 16.40
CA GLU A 384 19.87 7.41 17.64
C GLU A 384 19.30 8.75 18.13
N GLU A 385 20.11 9.81 18.12
CA GLU A 385 19.71 11.14 18.57
C GLU A 385 18.56 11.71 17.74
N GLU A 386 18.62 11.57 16.41
CA GLU A 386 17.53 11.99 15.53
C GLU A 386 16.25 11.19 15.80
N ILE A 387 16.35 9.87 16.00
CA ILE A 387 15.18 9.03 16.35
C ILE A 387 14.59 9.47 17.68
N LEU A 388 15.42 9.71 18.69
CA LEU A 388 14.98 10.19 20.00
C LEU A 388 14.28 11.54 19.88
N ASP A 389 14.82 12.48 19.10
CA ASP A 389 14.21 13.78 18.84
C ASP A 389 12.85 13.65 18.13
N TYR A 390 12.75 12.80 17.10
CA TYR A 390 11.48 12.52 16.43
C TYR A 390 10.41 11.95 17.37
N LEU A 391 10.80 11.00 18.23
CA LEU A 391 9.90 10.42 19.23
C LEU A 391 9.55 11.47 20.29
N GLU A 392 10.49 12.26 20.78
CA GLU A 392 10.28 13.30 21.79
C GLU A 392 9.35 14.41 21.29
N GLN A 393 9.53 14.89 20.07
CA GLN A 393 8.69 15.93 19.49
C GLN A 393 7.29 15.44 19.06
N GLY A 394 7.09 14.13 18.98
CA GLY A 394 5.88 13.54 18.41
C GLY A 394 5.72 13.84 16.91
N SER A 395 6.84 14.06 16.23
CA SER A 395 6.88 14.38 14.79
C SER A 395 6.63 13.15 13.91
N VAL A 396 6.61 11.94 14.49
CA VAL A 396 6.35 10.72 13.75
C VAL A 396 4.85 10.49 13.55
N ARG A 397 4.33 11.01 12.44
CA ARG A 397 2.97 10.71 12.02
C ARG A 397 2.94 9.39 11.26
N PHE A 398 2.57 8.33 11.96
CA PHE A 398 2.14 7.12 11.28
C PHE A 398 0.80 7.40 10.63
N ASN A 399 0.61 6.96 9.38
CA ASN A 399 -0.75 6.88 8.84
C ASN A 399 -1.54 6.01 9.83
N GLN A 400 -2.49 6.63 10.54
CA GLN A 400 -3.37 5.95 11.50
C GLN A 400 -4.13 4.79 10.84
N GLU A 401 -4.22 4.81 9.52
CA GLU A 401 -4.69 3.75 8.62
C GLU A 401 -3.87 2.44 8.65
N SER A 402 -3.00 2.18 9.63
CA SER A 402 -2.61 0.79 9.89
C SER A 402 -3.86 0.04 10.40
N GLU A 403 -4.72 -0.37 9.46
CA GLU A 403 -6.13 -0.76 9.65
C GLU A 403 -6.33 -1.79 10.78
N SER A 404 -5.33 -2.62 11.06
CA SER A 404 -5.40 -3.67 12.09
C SER A 404 -5.56 -3.16 13.53
N GLY A 405 -4.95 -2.02 13.88
CA GLY A 405 -4.96 -1.50 15.25
C GLY A 405 -6.23 -0.72 15.57
N GLU A 406 -6.65 0.13 14.64
CA GLU A 406 -7.79 1.01 14.82
C GLU A 406 -9.12 0.26 14.76
N SER A 407 -9.26 -0.68 13.82
CA SER A 407 -10.48 -1.49 13.68
C SER A 407 -10.79 -2.31 14.94
N SER A 408 -9.76 -2.97 15.50
CA SER A 408 -9.93 -3.77 16.71
C SER A 408 -10.24 -2.91 17.94
N ALA A 409 -9.55 -1.78 18.10
CA ALA A 409 -9.84 -0.83 19.19
C ALA A 409 -11.25 -0.25 19.10
N ALA A 410 -11.70 0.16 17.91
CA ALA A 410 -13.04 0.70 17.68
C ALA A 410 -14.13 -0.32 18.02
N ALA A 411 -13.97 -1.58 17.59
CA ALA A 411 -14.92 -2.64 17.92
C ALA A 411 -15.00 -2.92 19.43
N ILE A 412 -13.87 -2.89 20.14
CA ILE A 412 -13.84 -3.04 21.61
C ILE A 412 -14.53 -1.86 22.30
N GLU A 413 -14.27 -0.63 21.83
CA GLU A 413 -14.91 0.58 22.35
C GLU A 413 -16.43 0.53 22.16
N GLU A 414 -16.89 0.19 20.95
CA GLU A 414 -18.30 0.08 20.62
C GLU A 414 -19.00 -0.97 21.48
N ALA A 415 -18.40 -2.16 21.64
CA ALA A 415 -18.95 -3.21 22.49
C ALA A 415 -19.02 -2.80 23.97
N ALA A 416 -17.98 -2.11 24.47
CA ALA A 416 -17.97 -1.58 25.83
C ALA A 416 -19.02 -0.49 26.03
N PHE A 417 -19.19 0.40 25.04
CA PHE A 417 -20.18 1.47 25.08
C PHE A 417 -21.61 0.91 25.02
N GLU A 418 -21.91 -0.02 24.12
CA GLU A 418 -23.22 -0.67 24.06
C GLU A 418 -23.55 -1.42 25.36
N LYS A 419 -22.56 -2.04 26.01
CA LYS A 419 -22.75 -2.65 27.35
C LYS A 419 -23.08 -1.59 28.41
N LEU A 420 -22.41 -0.44 28.39
CA LEU A 420 -22.71 0.67 29.29
C LEU A 420 -24.14 1.18 29.06
N LEU A 421 -24.54 1.41 27.80
CA LEU A 421 -25.89 1.84 27.44
C LEU A 421 -26.94 0.80 27.87
N ALA A 422 -26.70 -0.49 27.63
CA ALA A 422 -27.62 -1.56 27.99
C ALA A 422 -27.84 -1.69 29.51
N SER A 423 -26.86 -1.25 30.31
CA SER A 423 -26.97 -1.29 31.78
C SER A 423 -27.85 -0.16 32.36
N GLN A 424 -27.98 0.97 31.65
CA GLN A 424 -28.70 2.15 32.14
C GLN A 424 -30.00 2.43 31.39
N LEU A 425 -30.13 1.95 30.15
CA LEU A 425 -31.27 2.22 29.29
C LEU A 425 -32.08 0.96 29.05
N THR A 426 -33.40 1.11 29.00
CA THR A 426 -34.33 0.09 28.51
C THR A 426 -34.18 -0.14 27.01
N ALA A 427 -34.74 -1.23 26.48
CA ALA A 427 -34.71 -1.50 25.05
C ALA A 427 -35.45 -0.42 24.25
N GLU A 428 -36.54 0.10 24.81
CA GLU A 428 -37.36 1.18 24.24
C GLU A 428 -36.60 2.50 24.20
N GLU A 429 -35.91 2.87 25.28
CA GLU A 429 -35.04 4.06 25.33
C GLU A 429 -33.90 3.95 24.31
N ARG A 430 -33.22 2.79 24.21
CA ARG A 430 -32.17 2.57 23.19
C ARG A 430 -32.71 2.67 21.77
N LYS A 431 -33.89 2.10 21.49
CA LYS A 431 -34.55 2.23 20.18
C LYS A 431 -34.89 3.68 19.87
N ARG A 432 -35.40 4.43 20.85
CA ARG A 432 -35.71 5.86 20.71
C ARG A 432 -34.44 6.68 20.46
N TRP A 433 -33.34 6.40 21.17
CA TRP A 433 -32.06 7.04 20.94
C TRP A 433 -31.57 6.83 19.50
N LYS A 434 -31.58 5.58 19.00
CA LYS A 434 -31.20 5.27 17.61
C LYS A 434 -32.06 6.03 16.59
N SER A 435 -33.36 6.20 16.87
CA SER A 435 -34.24 7.03 16.03
C SER A 435 -33.85 8.51 16.06
N VAL A 436 -33.59 9.08 17.23
CA VAL A 436 -33.17 10.49 17.36
C VAL A 436 -31.85 10.75 16.65
N GLU A 437 -30.91 9.81 16.74
CA GLU A 437 -29.62 9.89 16.06
C GLU A 437 -29.79 9.78 14.54
N SER A 438 -30.64 8.87 14.06
CA SER A 438 -31.01 8.78 12.64
C SER A 438 -31.64 10.08 12.12
N ASP A 439 -32.57 10.68 12.87
CA ASP A 439 -33.17 11.96 12.50
C ASP A 439 -32.14 13.10 12.46
N ARG A 440 -31.13 13.05 13.33
CA ARG A 440 -30.03 14.02 13.37
C ARG A 440 -29.15 13.89 12.13
N ILE A 441 -28.75 12.68 11.78
CA ILE A 441 -27.98 12.38 10.56
C ILE A 441 -28.77 12.87 9.35
N GLN A 442 -30.05 12.56 9.26
CA GLN A 442 -30.91 13.01 8.16
C GLN A 442 -30.97 14.55 8.05
N ARG A 443 -31.15 15.27 9.16
CA ARG A 443 -31.14 16.75 9.13
C ARG A 443 -29.81 17.32 8.65
N ARG A 444 -28.69 16.72 9.06
CA ARG A 444 -27.34 17.13 8.62
C ARG A 444 -27.10 16.81 7.16
N ALA A 445 -27.45 15.60 6.72
CA ALA A 445 -27.39 15.18 5.33
C ALA A 445 -28.20 16.13 4.44
N LYS A 446 -29.41 16.52 4.86
CA LYS A 446 -30.21 17.53 4.16
C LYS A 446 -29.51 18.89 4.07
N ALA A 447 -29.00 19.41 5.18
CA ALA A 447 -28.30 20.69 5.17
C ALA A 447 -27.05 20.65 4.28
N MET A 448 -26.26 19.58 4.34
CA MET A 448 -25.07 19.39 3.51
C MET A 448 -25.42 19.23 2.02
N ALA A 449 -26.49 18.49 1.70
CA ALA A 449 -26.98 18.36 0.34
C ALA A 449 -27.36 19.73 -0.26
N MET A 450 -28.08 20.56 0.51
CA MET A 450 -28.44 21.92 0.09
C MET A 450 -27.19 22.77 -0.22
N VAL A 451 -26.16 22.70 0.63
CA VAL A 451 -24.90 23.42 0.41
C VAL A 451 -24.18 22.87 -0.82
N ALA A 452 -24.02 21.56 -0.95
CA ALA A 452 -23.35 20.92 -2.08
C ALA A 452 -24.04 21.26 -3.42
N VAL A 453 -25.37 21.22 -3.47
CA VAL A 453 -26.16 21.63 -4.66
C VAL A 453 -25.96 23.12 -4.95
N SER A 454 -25.95 23.97 -3.93
CA SER A 454 -25.73 25.41 -4.11
C SER A 454 -24.32 25.71 -4.62
N GLU A 455 -23.31 24.97 -4.17
CA GLU A 455 -21.94 25.12 -4.66
C GLU A 455 -21.80 24.65 -6.10
N VAL A 456 -22.40 23.51 -6.47
CA VAL A 456 -22.34 23.04 -7.86
C VAL A 456 -23.10 23.97 -8.81
N ASP A 457 -24.24 24.52 -8.37
CA ASP A 457 -25.06 25.47 -9.13
C ASP A 457 -24.27 26.70 -9.59
N ARG A 458 -23.31 27.18 -8.78
CA ARG A 458 -22.44 28.32 -9.15
C ARG A 458 -21.69 28.08 -10.46
N SER A 459 -21.28 26.83 -10.72
CA SER A 459 -20.52 26.46 -11.91
C SER A 459 -21.39 25.86 -13.02
N VAL A 460 -22.40 25.06 -12.66
CA VAL A 460 -23.26 24.30 -13.59
C VAL A 460 -24.49 25.10 -14.06
N ARG A 461 -24.88 26.14 -13.32
CA ARG A 461 -26.09 26.96 -13.57
C ARG A 461 -27.36 26.10 -13.60
N LEU A 462 -27.64 25.41 -12.50
CA LEU A 462 -28.80 24.53 -12.35
C LEU A 462 -30.10 25.35 -12.28
N THR A 463 -31.16 24.83 -12.88
CA THR A 463 -32.50 25.42 -12.71
C THR A 463 -33.10 25.04 -11.35
N PRO A 464 -34.11 25.78 -10.84
CA PRO A 464 -34.80 25.40 -9.61
C PRO A 464 -35.35 23.96 -9.61
N GLY A 465 -35.90 23.51 -10.75
CA GLY A 465 -36.38 22.14 -10.91
C GLY A 465 -35.27 21.10 -10.80
N GLN A 466 -34.12 21.37 -11.42
CA GLN A 466 -32.94 20.49 -11.33
C GLN A 466 -32.41 20.40 -9.90
N ARG A 467 -32.30 21.54 -9.20
CA ARG A 467 -31.88 21.57 -7.78
C ARG A 467 -32.80 20.73 -6.91
N GLY A 468 -34.12 20.89 -7.09
CA GLY A 468 -35.13 20.12 -6.34
C GLY A 468 -35.09 18.62 -6.60
N GLN A 469 -34.59 18.16 -7.75
CA GLN A 469 -34.42 16.75 -8.07
C GLN A 469 -33.07 16.18 -7.60
N LEU A 470 -32.01 16.99 -7.59
CA LEU A 470 -30.66 16.57 -7.19
C LEU A 470 -30.47 16.52 -5.67
N GLU A 471 -31.08 17.46 -4.94
CA GLU A 471 -30.95 17.52 -3.48
C GLU A 471 -31.36 16.20 -2.79
N PRO A 472 -32.53 15.58 -3.07
CA PRO A 472 -32.91 14.31 -2.46
C PRO A 472 -31.93 13.17 -2.77
N LEU A 473 -31.35 13.14 -3.97
CA LEU A 473 -30.35 12.12 -4.33
C LEU A 473 -29.07 12.28 -3.51
N LEU A 474 -28.63 13.52 -3.27
CA LEU A 474 -27.49 13.79 -2.40
C LEU A 474 -27.79 13.49 -0.94
N VAL A 475 -29.02 13.73 -0.47
CA VAL A 475 -29.42 13.32 0.88
C VAL A 475 -29.23 11.82 1.07
N THR A 476 -29.66 10.99 0.11
CA THR A 476 -29.46 9.54 0.18
C THR A 476 -27.98 9.16 0.24
N VAL A 477 -27.14 9.75 -0.63
CA VAL A 477 -25.69 9.50 -0.60
C VAL A 477 -25.08 9.94 0.74
N LEU A 478 -25.48 11.10 1.25
CA LEU A 478 -24.99 11.60 2.53
C LEU A 478 -25.47 10.72 3.67
N GLU A 479 -26.74 10.35 3.78
CA GLU A 479 -27.24 9.45 4.84
C GLU A 479 -26.48 8.11 4.87
N GLU A 480 -26.12 7.58 3.70
CA GLU A 480 -25.33 6.37 3.58
C GLU A 480 -23.87 6.57 4.01
N TYR A 481 -23.21 7.65 3.56
CA TYR A 481 -21.77 7.80 3.74
C TYR A 481 -21.36 8.60 4.98
N LEU A 482 -22.17 9.55 5.46
CA LEU A 482 -21.85 10.45 6.58
C LEU A 482 -21.33 9.72 7.83
N PRO A 483 -21.93 8.58 8.26
CA PRO A 483 -21.44 7.85 9.43
C PRO A 483 -19.99 7.38 9.32
N PHE A 484 -19.48 7.17 8.11
CA PHE A 484 -18.09 6.72 7.90
C PHE A 484 -17.10 7.87 7.75
N VAL A 485 -17.59 9.04 7.32
CA VAL A 485 -16.75 10.21 7.08
C VAL A 485 -16.62 11.04 8.34
N GLU A 486 -17.66 11.11 9.19
CA GLU A 486 -17.64 11.89 10.42
C GLU A 486 -16.52 11.52 11.39
N ASP A 487 -16.14 10.25 11.40
CA ASP A 487 -15.08 9.73 12.27
C ASP A 487 -13.68 9.94 11.67
N GLN A 488 -13.56 10.48 10.45
CA GLN A 488 -12.26 10.79 9.86
C GLN A 488 -11.76 12.16 10.33
N GLU A 489 -10.51 12.23 10.80
CA GLU A 489 -9.85 13.47 11.25
C GLU A 489 -9.96 14.62 10.22
N ASN A 490 -9.96 14.29 8.93
CA ASN A 490 -10.04 15.26 7.83
C ASN A 490 -11.45 15.75 7.51
N PHE A 491 -12.51 15.17 8.09
CA PHE A 491 -13.87 15.61 7.80
C PHE A 491 -14.14 17.03 8.32
N GLY A 492 -13.55 17.40 9.47
CA GLY A 492 -13.57 18.78 9.94
C GLY A 492 -13.01 19.76 8.90
N TYR A 493 -11.90 19.39 8.24
CA TYR A 493 -11.33 20.16 7.14
C TYR A 493 -12.24 20.19 5.90
N MET A 494 -12.89 19.06 5.57
CA MET A 494 -13.88 18.99 4.49
C MET A 494 -15.07 19.92 4.75
N LEU A 495 -15.53 20.06 5.99
CA LEU A 495 -16.64 20.94 6.34
C LEU A 495 -16.27 22.42 6.39
N GLN A 496 -14.99 22.76 6.58
CA GLN A 496 -14.51 24.15 6.57
C GLN A 496 -14.56 24.78 5.16
N ASN A 497 -14.51 23.96 4.11
CA ASN A 497 -14.64 24.39 2.73
C ASN A 497 -15.88 23.75 2.09
N SER A 498 -16.89 24.55 1.73
CA SER A 498 -18.11 24.06 1.11
C SER A 498 -17.86 23.30 -0.21
N GLU A 499 -16.75 23.56 -0.92
CA GLU A 499 -16.36 22.77 -2.09
C GLU A 499 -15.99 21.33 -1.74
N GLY A 500 -15.54 21.06 -0.51
CA GLY A 500 -15.24 19.70 -0.04
C GLY A 500 -16.48 18.79 -0.08
N LEU A 501 -17.68 19.35 0.08
CA LEU A 501 -18.94 18.62 -0.05
C LEU A 501 -19.23 18.13 -1.47
N LEU A 502 -18.54 18.64 -2.48
CA LEU A 502 -18.68 18.20 -3.87
C LEU A 502 -18.15 16.77 -4.09
N VAL A 503 -17.43 16.20 -3.11
CA VAL A 503 -17.03 14.79 -3.13
C VAL A 503 -18.24 13.86 -3.24
N PHE A 504 -19.36 14.18 -2.59
CA PHE A 504 -20.57 13.36 -2.55
C PHE A 504 -21.34 13.34 -3.88
N LEU A 505 -21.01 14.23 -4.83
CA LEU A 505 -21.61 14.20 -6.16
C LEU A 505 -21.32 12.89 -6.90
N GLN A 506 -20.19 12.24 -6.59
CA GLN A 506 -19.76 10.99 -7.22
C GLN A 506 -20.59 9.78 -6.76
N GLY A 507 -21.26 9.87 -5.61
CA GLY A 507 -22.18 8.82 -5.15
C GLY A 507 -23.52 8.82 -5.87
N ILE A 508 -23.88 9.88 -6.58
CA ILE A 508 -25.13 9.89 -7.35
C ILE A 508 -24.91 9.06 -8.64
N PRO A 509 -25.78 8.07 -8.93
CA PRO A 509 -25.69 7.31 -10.17
C PRO A 509 -25.70 8.22 -11.40
N SER A 510 -24.70 8.08 -12.27
CA SER A 510 -24.52 8.93 -13.46
C SER A 510 -25.75 9.00 -14.36
N GLU A 511 -26.50 7.89 -14.49
CA GLU A 511 -27.75 7.85 -15.26
C GLU A 511 -28.84 8.75 -14.65
N LYS A 512 -28.94 8.82 -13.32
CA LYS A 512 -29.88 9.72 -12.63
C LYS A 512 -29.51 11.18 -12.82
N VAL A 513 -28.22 11.49 -12.84
CA VAL A 513 -27.75 12.84 -13.14
C VAL A 513 -28.13 13.24 -14.58
N LYS A 514 -27.92 12.36 -15.57
CA LYS A 514 -28.26 12.61 -16.98
C LYS A 514 -29.76 12.80 -17.23
N GLU A 515 -30.62 12.16 -16.43
CA GLU A 515 -32.07 12.37 -16.48
C GLU A 515 -32.47 13.80 -16.04
N ILE A 516 -31.67 14.45 -15.19
CA ILE A 516 -31.99 15.73 -14.55
C ILE A 516 -31.32 16.92 -15.27
N ILE A 517 -30.01 16.82 -15.56
CA ILE A 517 -29.22 17.94 -16.10
C ILE A 517 -28.96 17.81 -17.60
N HIS A 518 -28.83 18.94 -18.28
CA HIS A 518 -28.58 18.96 -19.72
C HIS A 518 -27.18 18.42 -20.06
N PRO A 519 -26.96 17.85 -21.27
CA PRO A 519 -25.66 17.33 -21.67
C PRO A 519 -24.50 18.35 -21.56
N ASN A 520 -24.76 19.64 -21.81
CA ASN A 520 -23.78 20.71 -21.65
C ASN A 520 -23.43 21.00 -20.18
N GLN A 521 -24.37 20.82 -19.26
CA GLN A 521 -24.18 20.94 -17.80
C GLN A 521 -23.40 19.74 -17.23
N LYS A 522 -23.61 18.54 -17.79
CA LYS A 522 -22.98 17.30 -17.32
C LYS A 522 -21.45 17.38 -17.27
N LYS A 523 -20.83 18.04 -18.26
CA LYS A 523 -19.37 18.23 -18.27
C LYS A 523 -18.88 19.01 -17.04
N GLN A 524 -19.58 20.08 -16.65
CA GLN A 524 -19.22 20.90 -15.51
C GLN A 524 -19.49 20.17 -14.18
N TRP A 525 -20.58 19.40 -14.11
CA TRP A 525 -20.87 18.51 -12.99
C TRP A 525 -19.73 17.51 -12.76
N ASP A 526 -19.31 16.81 -13.81
CA ASP A 526 -18.23 15.81 -13.73
C ASP A 526 -16.90 16.45 -13.35
N GLN A 527 -16.62 17.65 -13.86
CA GLN A 527 -15.44 18.41 -13.49
C GLN A 527 -15.47 18.87 -12.02
N ALA A 528 -16.64 19.18 -11.46
CA ALA A 528 -16.78 19.54 -10.06
C ALA A 528 -16.51 18.34 -9.14
N GLY A 529 -17.13 17.19 -9.42
CA GLY A 529 -16.95 15.97 -8.63
C GLY A 529 -15.56 15.36 -8.75
N SER A 530 -14.99 15.30 -9.96
CA SER A 530 -13.70 14.63 -10.22
C SER A 530 -12.50 15.25 -9.51
N ARG A 531 -12.59 16.50 -9.04
CA ARG A 531 -11.55 17.13 -8.19
C ARG A 531 -11.31 16.35 -6.89
N TYR A 532 -12.32 15.60 -6.44
CA TYR A 532 -12.31 14.83 -5.21
C TYR A 532 -12.43 13.32 -5.45
N SER A 533 -12.09 12.83 -6.65
CA SER A 533 -12.19 11.39 -6.99
C SER A 533 -11.39 10.48 -6.06
N GLY A 534 -10.18 10.89 -5.69
CA GLY A 534 -9.37 10.13 -4.72
C GLY A 534 -10.05 10.01 -3.35
N TRP A 535 -10.69 11.08 -2.87
CA TRP A 535 -11.42 11.06 -1.59
C TRP A 535 -12.66 10.19 -1.67
N TRP A 536 -13.42 10.26 -2.78
CA TRP A 536 -14.57 9.39 -2.99
C TRP A 536 -14.18 7.91 -3.00
N GLN A 537 -13.11 7.57 -3.73
CA GLN A 537 -12.59 6.19 -3.76
C GLN A 537 -12.18 5.71 -2.37
N ASN A 538 -11.56 6.58 -1.55
CA ASN A 538 -11.23 6.24 -0.17
C ASN A 538 -12.50 5.95 0.66
N MET A 539 -13.52 6.81 0.59
CA MET A 539 -14.78 6.61 1.31
C MET A 539 -15.50 5.33 0.87
N GLU A 540 -15.50 5.00 -0.42
CA GLU A 540 -16.03 3.72 -0.90
C GLU A 540 -15.24 2.52 -0.37
N ALA A 541 -13.91 2.63 -0.30
CA ALA A 541 -13.06 1.58 0.26
C ALA A 541 -13.35 1.35 1.74
N VAL A 542 -13.43 2.43 2.53
CA VAL A 542 -13.79 2.38 3.96
C VAL A 542 -15.18 1.78 4.17
N ARG A 543 -16.20 2.24 3.42
CA ARG A 543 -17.56 1.68 3.50
C ARG A 543 -17.57 0.18 3.22
N LYS A 544 -16.87 -0.26 2.17
CA LYS A 544 -16.73 -1.68 1.81
C LYS A 544 -16.00 -2.48 2.88
N ALA A 545 -14.97 -1.91 3.51
CA ALA A 545 -14.25 -2.55 4.61
C ALA A 545 -15.15 -2.77 5.83
N ALA A 546 -16.10 -1.86 6.09
CA ALA A 546 -17.08 -1.99 7.17
C ALA A 546 -18.19 -3.02 6.91
N GLY A 547 -18.19 -3.72 5.77
CA GLY A 547 -19.13 -4.81 5.48
C GLY A 547 -20.60 -4.40 5.28
N LYS A 548 -20.88 -3.10 5.05
CA LYS A 548 -22.24 -2.61 4.75
C LYS A 548 -22.39 -2.42 3.25
N HIS A 549 -23.07 -3.37 2.61
CA HIS A 549 -23.43 -3.33 1.18
C HIS A 549 -24.69 -2.51 0.94
#